data_AF-A0A7H0HAJ1-F1
#
_entry.id   AF-A0A7H0HAJ1-F1
#
_cell.length_a   1.000
_cell.length_b   1.000
_cell.length_c   1.000
_cell.angle_alpha   90.00
_cell.angle_beta   90.00
_cell.angle_gamma   90.00
#
_symmetry.space_group_name_H-M   'P 1'
#
loop_
_entity.id
_entity.type
_entity.pdbx_description
1 polymer ?
#
loop_
_entity_poly.entity_id
_entity_poly.type
_entity_poly.pdbx_seq_one_letter_code
_entity_poly.pdbx_strand_id
1 'polypeptide(L)'
;MWAQLWKSGQVVARPAARRSGLAHLLLERPWSPYASAILVGVIAAAAYPLSNATGRNSGLGITTPSANIVNFLATGDASRIDWGVLFVLGLIPGSYIAAKLAGEFRLRAPDAPTAIRAIAGGSLMGVGAAIAGGCTIGNALVQTALFSYQGWTAFLFTFLGVGFAARFFVQTHRRAGAQAVPVAPSDLVRAN
;
A
#
# COMPACT_ATOMS: atom_id res chain seq x y z
N MET A 1 -11.06 -5.10 -23.06
CA MET A 1 -10.33 -4.95 -21.78
C MET A 1 -11.07 -4.02 -20.81
N TRP A 2 -11.54 -2.84 -21.24
CA TRP A 2 -12.31 -1.92 -20.38
C TRP A 2 -13.75 -2.36 -20.07
N ALA A 3 -14.41 -3.07 -21.00
CA ALA A 3 -15.80 -3.54 -20.83
C ALA A 3 -16.01 -4.64 -19.77
N GLN A 4 -14.95 -5.30 -19.29
CA GLN A 4 -15.05 -6.32 -18.23
C GLN A 4 -15.02 -5.74 -16.83
N LEU A 5 -14.49 -4.52 -16.64
CA LEU A 5 -14.41 -3.86 -15.34
C LEU A 5 -15.79 -3.39 -14.83
N TRP A 6 -16.78 -3.23 -15.72
CA TRP A 6 -18.12 -2.74 -15.37
C TRP A 6 -19.13 -3.86 -15.07
N LYS A 7 -18.78 -5.13 -15.26
CA LYS A 7 -19.65 -6.28 -14.93
C LYS A 7 -19.49 -6.68 -13.46
N SER A 8 -19.74 -5.76 -12.53
CA SER A 8 -19.73 -6.06 -11.08
C SER A 8 -21.07 -6.63 -10.64
N GLY A 9 -21.42 -7.81 -11.16
CA GLY A 9 -22.51 -8.65 -10.67
C GLY A 9 -21.99 -9.92 -9.97
N GLN A 10 -20.75 -9.92 -9.48
CA GLN A 10 -20.22 -11.08 -8.77
C GLN A 10 -20.71 -11.04 -7.32
N VAL A 11 -21.63 -11.95 -6.99
CA VAL A 11 -21.98 -12.26 -5.60
C VAL A 11 -20.76 -12.91 -4.95
N VAL A 12 -19.89 -12.09 -4.37
CA VAL A 12 -18.75 -12.57 -3.59
C VAL A 12 -19.31 -13.13 -2.28
N ALA A 13 -19.08 -14.41 -2.03
CA ALA A 13 -19.44 -15.06 -0.77
C ALA A 13 -18.86 -14.25 0.39
N ARG A 14 -19.73 -13.73 1.26
CA ARG A 14 -19.34 -12.92 2.41
C ARG A 14 -19.08 -13.86 3.58
N PRO A 15 -17.95 -13.75 4.29
CA PRO A 15 -17.79 -14.40 5.57
C PRO A 15 -18.96 -13.97 6.49
N ALA A 16 -19.54 -14.91 7.22
CA ALA A 16 -20.55 -14.58 8.23
C ALA A 16 -19.95 -13.58 9.24
N ALA A 17 -20.70 -12.52 9.56
CA ALA A 17 -20.28 -11.49 10.51
C ALA A 17 -19.92 -12.16 11.85
N ARG A 18 -18.68 -12.00 12.29
CA ARG A 18 -18.13 -12.70 13.46
C ARG A 18 -18.07 -11.80 14.69
N ARG A 19 -18.16 -10.47 14.51
CA ARG A 19 -18.11 -9.46 15.57
C ARG A 19 -19.28 -8.49 15.45
N SER A 20 -19.61 -7.84 16.56
CA SER A 20 -20.67 -6.81 16.66
C SER A 20 -20.09 -5.42 16.94
N GLY A 21 -20.84 -4.36 16.59
CA GLY A 21 -20.51 -2.97 16.93
C GLY A 21 -19.41 -2.32 16.06
N LEU A 22 -18.62 -1.41 16.65
CA LEU A 22 -17.54 -0.69 15.96
C LEU A 22 -16.47 -1.62 15.40
N ALA A 23 -16.22 -2.76 16.06
CA ALA A 23 -15.28 -3.77 15.59
C ALA A 23 -15.74 -4.41 14.27
N HIS A 24 -17.05 -4.56 14.06
CA HIS A 24 -17.60 -5.03 12.78
C HIS A 24 -17.39 -3.99 11.66
N LEU A 25 -17.63 -2.71 11.96
CA LEU A 25 -17.49 -1.61 11.00
C LEU A 25 -16.03 -1.35 10.61
N LEU A 26 -15.11 -1.39 11.57
CA LEU A 26 -13.69 -1.11 11.34
C LEU A 26 -12.95 -2.30 10.70
N LEU A 27 -13.32 -3.54 11.05
CA LEU A 27 -12.48 -4.70 10.73
C LEU A 27 -13.13 -5.76 9.83
N GLU A 28 -14.45 -5.90 9.82
CA GLU A 28 -15.13 -6.94 9.02
C GLU A 28 -15.82 -6.36 7.77
N ARG A 29 -16.22 -5.09 7.83
CA ARG A 29 -16.87 -4.41 6.70
C ARG A 29 -15.81 -3.85 5.73
N PRO A 30 -15.86 -4.20 4.43
CA PRO A 30 -15.00 -3.55 3.45
C PRO A 30 -15.34 -2.06 3.39
N TRP A 31 -14.35 -1.22 3.67
CA TRP A 31 -14.50 0.22 3.64
C TRP A 31 -14.77 0.70 2.21
N SER A 32 -15.66 1.69 2.06
CA SER A 32 -15.82 2.34 0.76
C SER A 32 -14.49 3.00 0.35
N PRO A 33 -14.07 2.91 -0.92
CA PRO A 33 -12.83 3.54 -1.38
C PRO A 33 -12.75 5.04 -1.03
N TYR A 34 -13.89 5.73 -1.06
CA TYR A 34 -14.00 7.14 -0.70
C TYR A 34 -13.73 7.39 0.79
N ALA A 35 -14.26 6.57 1.69
CA ALA A 35 -14.03 6.71 3.13
C ALA A 35 -12.54 6.53 3.48
N SER A 36 -11.88 5.53 2.89
CA SER A 36 -10.44 5.31 3.07
C SER A 36 -9.63 6.47 2.48
N ALA A 37 -10.01 6.99 1.32
CA ALA A 37 -9.34 8.14 0.69
C ALA A 37 -9.43 9.40 1.57
N ILE A 38 -10.62 9.69 2.13
CA ILE A 38 -10.81 10.82 3.04
C ILE A 38 -9.94 10.68 4.28
N LEU A 39 -9.93 9.50 4.92
CA LEU A 39 -9.09 9.26 6.10
C LEU A 39 -7.60 9.45 5.80
N VAL A 40 -7.09 8.84 4.74
CA VAL A 40 -5.68 8.97 4.35
C VAL A 40 -5.35 10.42 4.00
N GLY A 41 -6.26 11.14 3.33
CA GLY A 41 -6.11 12.56 3.03
C GLY A 41 -6.04 13.43 4.28
N VAL A 42 -6.91 13.20 5.26
CA VAL A 42 -6.88 13.90 6.56
C VAL A 42 -5.59 13.62 7.32
N ILE A 43 -5.15 12.35 7.35
CA ILE A 43 -3.88 11.97 7.96
C ILE A 43 -2.71 12.65 7.25
N ALA A 44 -2.72 12.71 5.92
CA ALA A 44 -1.68 13.37 5.12
C ALA A 44 -1.63 14.88 5.37
N ALA A 45 -2.80 15.53 5.45
CA ALA A 45 -2.91 16.95 5.77
C ALA A 45 -2.40 17.26 7.18
N ALA A 46 -2.72 16.42 8.16
CA ALA A 46 -2.23 16.55 9.54
C ALA A 46 -0.74 16.24 9.69
N ALA A 47 -0.19 15.34 8.87
CA ALA A 47 1.21 14.94 8.93
C ALA A 47 2.17 16.09 8.60
N TYR A 48 1.81 16.99 7.69
CA TYR A 48 2.66 18.13 7.31
C TYR A 48 2.93 19.11 8.47
N PRO A 49 1.93 19.65 9.19
CA PRO A 49 2.18 20.52 10.34
C PRO A 49 2.85 19.76 11.51
N LEU A 50 2.53 18.47 11.70
CA LEU A 50 3.19 17.65 12.72
C LEU A 50 4.69 17.44 12.41
N SER A 51 5.03 17.20 11.14
CA SER A 51 6.42 17.15 10.70
C SER A 51 7.10 18.52 10.85
N ASN A 52 6.42 19.61 10.48
CA ASN A 52 6.96 20.96 10.60
C ASN A 52 7.26 21.34 12.05
N ALA A 53 6.41 20.92 13.00
CA ALA A 53 6.64 21.12 14.44
C ALA A 53 7.90 20.43 14.97
N THR A 54 8.40 19.41 14.27
CA THR A 54 9.66 18.72 14.60
C THR A 54 10.88 19.25 13.83
N GLY A 55 10.72 20.37 13.10
CA GLY A 55 11.79 20.98 12.32
C GLY A 55 11.97 20.40 10.91
N ARG A 56 11.11 19.47 10.48
CA ARG A 56 11.12 18.87 9.13
C ARG A 56 9.98 19.41 8.29
N ASN A 57 10.29 20.30 7.33
CA ASN A 57 9.30 20.86 6.42
C ASN A 57 9.01 19.91 5.23
N SER A 58 8.39 18.76 5.49
CA SER A 58 8.05 17.77 4.48
C SER A 58 6.80 16.99 4.88
N GLY A 59 5.99 16.56 3.91
CA GLY A 59 4.80 15.75 4.16
C GLY A 59 5.10 14.26 4.35
N LEU A 60 4.05 13.43 4.24
CA LEU A 60 4.16 11.98 4.29
C LEU A 60 5.11 11.43 3.21
N GLY A 61 6.01 10.55 3.62
CA GLY A 61 6.93 9.87 2.72
C GLY A 61 7.59 8.68 3.41
N ILE A 62 8.00 7.69 2.62
CA ILE A 62 8.63 6.46 3.11
C ILE A 62 10.11 6.41 2.72
N THR A 63 10.46 6.78 1.47
CA THR A 63 11.83 6.65 0.95
C THR A 63 12.86 7.42 1.77
N THR A 64 12.64 8.70 2.04
CA THR A 64 13.61 9.54 2.77
C THR A 64 13.80 9.06 4.21
N PRO A 65 12.72 8.81 4.99
CA PRO A 65 12.92 8.29 6.35
C PRO A 65 13.53 6.88 6.38
N SER A 66 13.20 6.01 5.43
CA SER A 66 13.88 4.70 5.33
C SER A 66 15.38 4.83 5.08
N ALA A 67 15.79 5.78 4.23
CA ALA A 67 17.21 6.09 4.03
C ALA A 67 17.85 6.66 5.32
N ASN A 68 17.14 7.52 6.05
CA ASN A 68 17.61 8.04 7.33
C ASN A 68 17.81 6.95 8.39
N ILE A 69 16.96 5.92 8.44
CA ILE A 69 17.16 4.75 9.31
C ILE A 69 18.47 4.04 8.97
N VAL A 70 18.72 3.76 7.68
CA VAL A 70 19.95 3.08 7.24
C VAL A 70 21.18 3.95 7.54
N ASN A 71 21.10 5.26 7.28
CA ASN A 71 22.17 6.20 7.60
C ASN A 71 22.45 6.28 9.10
N PHE A 72 21.41 6.29 9.94
CA PHE A 72 21.55 6.23 11.39
C PHE A 72 22.28 4.95 11.82
N LEU A 73 21.91 3.79 11.28
CA LEU A 73 22.57 2.52 11.58
C LEU A 73 24.04 2.49 11.11
N ALA A 74 24.35 3.16 10.01
CA ALA A 74 25.70 3.20 9.46
C ALA A 74 26.62 4.22 10.16
N THR A 75 26.08 5.35 10.62
CA THR A 75 26.86 6.50 11.11
C THR A 75 26.72 6.76 12.61
N GLY A 76 25.69 6.20 13.27
CA GLY A 76 25.36 6.47 14.67
C GLY A 76 24.79 7.87 14.94
N ASP A 77 24.53 8.67 13.90
CA ASP A 77 24.11 10.06 14.03
C ASP A 77 22.61 10.18 14.35
N ALA A 78 22.30 10.40 15.64
CA ALA A 78 20.94 10.54 16.14
C ALA A 78 20.16 11.72 15.52
N SER A 79 20.83 12.70 14.89
CA SER A 79 20.15 13.80 14.19
C SER A 79 19.34 13.32 12.97
N ARG A 80 19.61 12.10 12.48
CA ARG A 80 18.87 11.46 11.38
C ARG A 80 17.54 10.87 11.81
N ILE A 81 17.28 10.73 13.11
CA ILE A 81 15.99 10.25 13.62
C ILE A 81 15.01 11.43 13.63
N ASP A 82 14.31 11.61 12.51
CA ASP A 82 13.26 12.61 12.35
C ASP A 82 11.85 12.03 12.57
N TRP A 83 10.84 12.89 12.54
CA TRP A 83 9.43 12.49 12.64
C TRP A 83 9.04 11.42 11.60
N GLY A 84 9.61 11.51 10.39
CA GLY A 84 9.36 10.53 9.34
C GLY A 84 9.91 9.15 9.71
N VAL A 85 11.04 9.08 10.40
CA VAL A 85 11.63 7.80 10.86
C VAL A 85 10.70 7.14 11.86
N LEU A 86 10.19 7.91 12.83
CA LEU A 86 9.22 7.42 13.81
C LEU A 86 7.92 6.97 13.14
N PHE A 87 7.45 7.69 12.12
CA PHE A 87 6.30 7.30 11.32
C PHE A 87 6.52 5.94 10.62
N VAL A 88 7.64 5.76 9.91
CA VAL A 88 7.97 4.50 9.22
C VAL A 88 8.12 3.34 10.21
N LEU A 89 8.79 3.57 11.35
CA LEU A 89 8.91 2.56 12.40
C LEU A 89 7.55 2.22 13.01
N GLY A 90 6.63 3.18 13.13
CA GLY A 90 5.27 2.98 13.62
C GLY A 90 4.36 2.18 12.67
N LEU A 91 4.63 2.21 11.36
CA LEU A 91 3.85 1.44 10.37
C LEU A 91 3.95 -0.08 10.60
N ILE A 92 5.09 -0.58 11.09
CA ILE A 92 5.31 -2.01 11.33
C ILE A 92 4.40 -2.53 12.46
N PRO A 93 4.48 -2.04 13.71
CA PRO A 93 3.58 -2.47 14.78
C PRO A 93 2.14 -2.06 14.51
N GLY A 94 1.89 -0.91 13.87
CA GLY A 94 0.54 -0.46 13.52
C GLY A 94 -0.17 -1.43 12.56
N SER A 95 0.49 -1.85 11.49
CA SER A 95 -0.05 -2.82 10.55
C SER A 95 -0.21 -4.22 11.17
N TYR A 96 0.71 -4.63 12.05
CA TYR A 96 0.59 -5.88 12.80
C TYR A 96 -0.62 -5.89 13.73
N ILE A 97 -0.82 -4.84 14.53
CA ILE A 97 -1.97 -4.71 15.43
C ILE A 97 -3.26 -4.68 14.61
N ALA A 98 -3.31 -3.90 13.53
CA ALA A 98 -4.48 -3.85 12.65
C ALA A 98 -4.82 -5.24 12.07
N ALA A 99 -3.84 -5.97 11.54
CA ALA A 99 -4.04 -7.31 10.98
C ALA A 99 -4.47 -8.34 12.05
N LYS A 100 -3.91 -8.25 13.26
CA LYS A 100 -4.26 -9.13 14.37
C LYS A 100 -5.67 -8.85 14.88
N LEU A 101 -6.03 -7.58 15.01
CA LEU A 101 -7.38 -7.19 15.35
C LEU A 101 -8.35 -7.65 14.26
N ALA A 102 -8.00 -7.56 12.97
CA ALA A 102 -8.85 -8.00 11.87
C ALA A 102 -9.02 -9.54 11.81
N GLY A 103 -8.18 -10.29 12.51
CA GLY A 103 -8.15 -11.76 12.40
C GLY A 103 -7.60 -12.25 11.06
N GLU A 104 -7.01 -11.36 10.25
CA GLU A 104 -6.46 -11.66 8.93
C GLU A 104 -4.94 -11.93 8.97
N PHE A 105 -4.32 -11.83 10.14
CA PHE A 105 -2.90 -12.10 10.29
C PHE A 105 -2.57 -13.56 9.95
N ARG A 106 -1.85 -13.76 8.85
CA ARG A 106 -1.34 -15.07 8.42
C ARG A 106 0.11 -14.90 8.01
N LEU A 107 1.03 -15.57 8.71
CA LEU A 107 2.43 -15.59 8.33
C LEU A 107 2.57 -16.42 7.03
N ARG A 108 3.01 -15.77 5.97
CA ARG A 108 3.26 -16.40 4.66
C ARG A 108 4.74 -16.26 4.33
N ALA A 109 5.43 -17.39 4.25
CA ALA A 109 6.80 -17.42 3.72
C ALA A 109 6.73 -17.50 2.19
N PRO A 110 7.42 -16.62 1.44
CA PRO A 110 7.48 -16.71 -0.01
C PRO A 110 8.40 -17.87 -0.45
N ASP A 111 8.06 -18.50 -1.58
CA ASP A 111 8.95 -19.45 -2.24
C ASP A 111 10.23 -18.73 -2.73
N ALA A 112 11.35 -19.45 -2.86
CA ALA A 112 12.62 -18.91 -3.34
C ALA A 112 12.52 -18.04 -4.61
N PRO A 113 11.83 -18.45 -5.71
CA PRO A 113 11.71 -17.59 -6.89
C PRO A 113 10.91 -16.31 -6.62
N THR A 114 9.93 -16.37 -5.72
CA THR A 114 9.13 -15.21 -5.31
C THR A 114 9.98 -14.24 -4.49
N ALA A 115 10.81 -14.75 -3.59
CA ALA A 115 11.73 -13.96 -2.79
C ALA A 115 12.75 -13.22 -3.69
N ILE A 116 13.36 -13.90 -4.65
CA ILE A 116 14.32 -13.27 -5.59
C ILE A 116 13.66 -12.16 -6.38
N ARG A 117 12.45 -12.38 -6.92
CA ARG A 117 11.68 -11.35 -7.65
C ARG A 117 11.32 -10.16 -6.76
N ALA A 118 10.95 -10.41 -5.51
CA ALA A 118 10.61 -9.37 -4.55
C ALA A 118 11.84 -8.51 -4.20
N ILE A 119 13.00 -9.14 -3.98
CA ILE A 119 14.26 -8.44 -3.71
C ILE A 119 14.69 -7.62 -4.93
N ALA A 120 14.72 -8.22 -6.12
CA ALA A 120 15.06 -7.53 -7.36
C ALA A 120 14.13 -6.34 -7.64
N GLY A 121 12.81 -6.55 -7.51
CA GLY A 121 11.82 -5.49 -7.67
C GLY A 121 11.95 -4.38 -6.62
N GLY A 122 12.17 -4.76 -5.36
CA GLY A 122 12.38 -3.81 -4.26
C GLY A 122 13.62 -2.94 -4.46
N SER A 123 14.73 -3.53 -4.90
CA SER A 123 15.95 -2.79 -5.24
C SER A 123 15.73 -1.80 -6.38
N LEU A 124 15.05 -2.22 -7.46
CA LEU A 124 14.71 -1.33 -8.57
C LEU A 124 13.77 -0.20 -8.13
N MET A 125 12.78 -0.48 -7.29
CA MET A 125 11.90 0.54 -6.70
C MET A 125 12.68 1.53 -5.82
N GLY A 126 13.64 1.05 -5.03
CA GLY A 126 14.50 1.89 -4.20
C GLY A 126 15.36 2.85 -5.03
N VAL A 127 16.06 2.32 -6.04
CA VAL A 127 16.86 3.13 -6.97
C VAL A 127 15.99 4.13 -7.73
N GLY A 128 14.85 3.69 -8.26
CA GLY A 128 13.90 4.56 -8.95
C GLY A 128 13.35 5.66 -8.06
N ALA A 129 13.03 5.36 -6.80
CA ALA A 129 12.55 6.35 -5.84
C ALA A 129 13.64 7.36 -5.44
N ALA A 130 14.90 6.92 -5.35
CA ALA A 130 16.03 7.82 -5.10
C ALA A 130 16.24 8.79 -6.28
N ILE A 131 16.20 8.29 -7.52
CA ILE A 131 16.34 9.11 -8.74
C ILE A 131 15.15 10.09 -8.88
N ALA A 132 13.93 9.61 -8.61
CA ALA A 132 12.71 10.43 -8.70
C ALA A 132 12.54 11.40 -7.51
N GLY A 133 13.43 11.36 -6.51
CA GLY A 133 13.36 12.19 -5.31
C GLY A 133 12.14 11.91 -4.41
N GLY A 134 11.53 10.73 -4.51
CA GLY A 134 10.33 10.37 -3.73
C GLY A 134 9.70 9.04 -4.11
N CYS A 135 8.79 8.55 -3.26
CA CYS A 135 7.92 7.41 -3.54
C CYS A 135 6.57 7.84 -4.10
N THR A 136 5.70 6.87 -4.40
CA THR A 136 4.30 7.09 -4.75
C THR A 136 3.57 7.96 -3.73
N ILE A 137 3.75 7.74 -2.43
CA ILE A 137 3.08 8.55 -1.40
C ILE A 137 3.60 10.00 -1.43
N GLY A 138 4.92 10.20 -1.48
CA GLY A 138 5.49 11.54 -1.51
C GLY A 138 5.14 12.31 -2.80
N ASN A 139 5.39 11.70 -3.96
CA ASN A 139 5.24 12.39 -5.24
C ASN A 139 3.79 12.39 -5.75
N ALA A 140 3.04 11.31 -5.61
CA ALA A 140 1.70 11.20 -6.18
C ALA A 140 0.57 11.57 -5.22
N LEU A 141 0.78 11.52 -3.90
CA LEU A 141 -0.25 11.90 -2.92
C LEU A 141 0.01 13.29 -2.33
N VAL A 142 1.25 13.58 -1.89
CA VAL A 142 1.57 14.88 -1.27
C VAL A 142 1.85 15.95 -2.32
N GLN A 143 2.81 15.73 -3.24
CA GLN A 143 3.24 16.77 -4.18
C GLN A 143 2.19 17.14 -5.23
N THR A 144 1.33 16.20 -5.64
CA THR A 144 0.18 16.50 -6.52
C THR A 144 -0.86 17.35 -5.81
N ALA A 145 -1.13 17.11 -4.53
CA ALA A 145 -2.03 17.92 -3.70
C ALA A 145 -1.46 19.34 -3.47
N LEU A 146 -0.13 19.47 -3.43
CA LEU A 146 0.58 20.76 -3.41
C LEU A 146 0.69 21.41 -4.80
N PHE A 147 0.07 20.84 -5.83
CA PHE A 147 0.14 21.31 -7.23
C PHE A 147 1.56 21.48 -7.78
N SER A 148 2.52 20.69 -7.29
CA SER A 148 3.90 20.72 -7.76
C SER A 148 4.07 20.05 -9.11
N TYR A 149 4.80 20.68 -10.03
CA TYR A 149 5.14 20.12 -11.34
C TYR A 149 5.88 18.78 -11.23
N GLN A 150 6.78 18.64 -10.24
CA GLN A 150 7.49 17.40 -9.98
C GLN A 150 6.52 16.27 -9.59
N GLY A 151 5.50 16.57 -8.78
CA GLY A 151 4.50 15.59 -8.36
C GLY A 151 3.69 15.06 -9.53
N TRP A 152 3.20 15.95 -10.39
CA TRP A 152 2.40 15.59 -11.56
C TRP A 152 3.19 14.78 -12.60
N THR A 153 4.43 15.19 -12.89
CA THR A 153 5.30 14.44 -13.81
C THR A 153 5.65 13.06 -13.25
N ALA A 154 6.09 12.98 -12.00
CA ALA A 154 6.39 11.72 -11.34
C ALA A 154 5.16 10.78 -11.28
N PHE A 155 3.97 11.32 -11.02
CA PHE A 155 2.73 10.56 -11.03
C PHE A 155 2.44 9.94 -12.39
N LEU A 156 2.54 10.73 -13.47
CA LEU A 156 2.31 10.24 -14.83
C LEU A 156 3.25 9.10 -15.19
N PHE A 157 4.56 9.27 -14.98
CA PHE A 157 5.55 8.25 -15.30
C PHE A 157 5.45 7.02 -14.40
N THR A 158 5.08 7.19 -13.13
CA THR A 158 4.81 6.05 -12.24
C THR A 158 3.58 5.27 -12.71
N PHE A 159 2.52 5.96 -13.12
CA PHE A 159 1.31 5.33 -13.64
C PHE A 159 1.60 4.53 -14.92
N LEU A 160 2.34 5.13 -15.87
CA LEU A 160 2.75 4.46 -17.10
C LEU A 160 3.69 3.29 -16.83
N GLY A 161 4.67 3.47 -15.93
CA GLY A 161 5.64 2.43 -15.57
C GLY A 161 4.99 1.22 -14.90
N VAL A 162 4.08 1.45 -13.94
CA VAL A 162 3.31 0.37 -13.30
C VAL A 162 2.38 -0.30 -14.32
N GLY A 163 1.71 0.47 -15.18
CA GLY A 163 0.85 -0.08 -16.24
C GLY A 163 1.62 -0.97 -17.22
N PHE A 164 2.82 -0.53 -17.64
CA PHE A 164 3.72 -1.31 -18.47
C PHE A 164 4.17 -2.58 -17.75
N ALA A 165 4.70 -2.46 -16.52
CA ALA A 165 5.15 -3.61 -15.74
C ALA A 165 4.02 -4.63 -15.49
N ALA A 166 2.80 -4.16 -15.17
CA ALA A 166 1.65 -5.04 -14.98
C ALA A 166 1.28 -5.80 -16.27
N ARG A 167 1.37 -5.15 -17.43
CA ARG A 167 1.10 -5.80 -18.72
C ARG A 167 2.14 -6.89 -19.06
N PHE A 168 3.42 -6.64 -18.78
CA PHE A 168 4.52 -7.53 -19.13
C PHE A 168 4.86 -8.60 -18.09
N PHE A 169 4.48 -8.39 -16.83
CA PHE A 169 4.77 -9.36 -15.77
C PHE A 169 3.51 -10.01 -15.19
N VAL A 170 2.39 -9.29 -15.06
CA VAL A 170 1.18 -9.85 -14.40
C VAL A 170 0.25 -10.50 -15.42
N GLN A 171 0.02 -9.86 -16.57
CA GLN A 171 -0.91 -10.40 -17.58
C GLN A 171 -0.30 -11.54 -18.41
N THR A 172 1.03 -11.56 -18.51
CA THR A 172 1.79 -12.52 -19.33
C THR A 172 2.17 -13.77 -18.53
N HIS A 173 2.40 -13.64 -17.22
CA HIS A 173 2.56 -14.78 -16.32
C HIS A 173 1.21 -15.18 -15.70
N ARG A 174 0.39 -15.88 -16.48
CA ARG A 174 -0.78 -16.60 -15.93
C ARG A 174 -0.25 -17.57 -14.86
N ARG A 175 -0.69 -17.42 -13.60
CA ARG A 175 -0.29 -18.32 -12.50
C ARG A 175 -0.43 -19.77 -12.97
N ALA A 176 0.68 -20.51 -13.07
CA ALA A 176 0.64 -21.94 -13.25
C ALA A 176 -0.14 -22.54 -12.07
N GLY A 177 -1.31 -23.13 -12.35
CA GLY A 177 -2.21 -23.68 -11.32
C GLY A 177 -3.40 -22.81 -10.91
N ALA A 178 -3.63 -21.63 -11.50
CA ALA A 178 -4.89 -20.91 -11.32
C ALA A 178 -6.02 -21.59 -12.13
N GLN A 179 -6.47 -22.74 -11.67
CA GLN A 179 -7.73 -23.33 -12.12
C GLN A 179 -8.86 -22.51 -11.50
N ALA A 180 -9.75 -21.99 -12.35
CA ALA A 180 -11.01 -21.45 -11.86
C ALA A 180 -11.78 -22.63 -11.25
N VAL A 181 -11.97 -22.62 -9.92
CA VAL A 181 -12.85 -23.59 -9.28
C VAL A 181 -14.27 -23.27 -9.77
N PRO A 182 -14.92 -24.17 -10.55
CA PRO A 182 -16.29 -23.96 -10.95
C PRO A 182 -17.15 -24.04 -9.68
N VAL A 183 -17.78 -22.94 -9.29
CA VAL A 183 -18.75 -22.95 -8.20
C VAL A 183 -20.03 -23.58 -8.76
N ALA A 184 -20.42 -24.74 -8.25
CA ALA A 184 -21.62 -25.42 -8.71
C ALA A 184 -22.87 -24.63 -8.30
N PRO A 185 -23.93 -24.56 -9.13
CA PRO A 185 -25.16 -23.86 -8.78
C PRO A 185 -25.79 -24.37 -7.47
N SER A 186 -25.59 -25.64 -7.11
CA SER A 186 -26.04 -26.25 -5.85
C SER A 186 -25.36 -25.68 -4.61
N ASP A 187 -24.14 -25.16 -4.74
CA ASP A 187 -23.37 -24.57 -3.62
C ASP A 187 -23.80 -23.12 -3.34
N LEU A 188 -24.46 -22.47 -4.30
CA LEU A 188 -25.05 -21.14 -4.15
C LEU A 188 -26.38 -21.17 -3.38
N VAL A 189 -27.10 -22.30 -3.42
CA VAL A 189 -28.43 -22.46 -2.81
C VAL A 189 -28.36 -22.77 -1.31
N ARG A 190 -27.22 -23.29 -0.82
CA ARG A 190 -27.06 -23.76 0.56
C ARG A 190 -26.70 -22.65 1.58
N ALA A 191 -26.67 -21.38 1.14
CA ALA A 191 -26.26 -20.23 1.94
C ALA A 191 -27.43 -19.33 2.40
N ASN A 192 -28.64 -19.86 2.46
CA ASN A 192 -29.84 -19.18 2.95
C ASN A 192 -30.32 -19.82 4.25
#